data_AF-A0A257ATC8-F1
#
_entry.id   AF-A0A257ATC8-F1
#
_cell.length_a   1.000
_cell.length_b   1.000
_cell.length_c   1.000
_cell.angle_alpha   90.00
_cell.angle_beta   90.00
_cell.angle_gamma   90.00
#
_symmetry.space_group_name_H-M   'P 1'
#
loop_
_entity.id
_entity.type
_entity.pdbx_description
1 polymer ?
#
loop_
_entity_poly.entity_id
_entity_poly.type
_entity_poly.pdbx_seq_one_letter_code
_entity_poly.pdbx_strand_id
1 'polypeptide(L)'
;MVKSLVVIPDRCMGCHLCELACSQKHYGVMSIERSRIHVVRLRHQPVDAPIFCLQCGLCMASCPVNAIERDPKTGAMVVREERCVGCGNCVHTCPFGAASLDPATGKALICDLCGGDPACVNA
;
A
#
# COMPACT_ATOMS: atom_id res chain seq x y z
N MET A 1 -20.51 -5.69 4.52
CA MET A 1 -19.82 -4.96 5.60
C MET A 1 -18.42 -4.67 5.11
N VAL A 2 -18.01 -3.39 5.04
CA VAL A 2 -16.66 -3.02 4.58
C VAL A 2 -15.68 -3.38 5.71
N LYS A 3 -14.61 -4.10 5.38
CA LYS A 3 -13.55 -4.45 6.35
C LYS A 3 -12.48 -3.36 6.34
N SER A 4 -11.86 -3.11 7.49
CA SER A 4 -10.78 -2.14 7.63
C SER A 4 -9.54 -2.83 8.20
N LEU A 5 -8.38 -2.46 7.66
CA LEU A 5 -7.09 -2.89 8.19
C LEU A 5 -6.70 -1.95 9.34
N VAL A 6 -6.32 -2.52 10.49
CA VAL A 6 -5.96 -1.76 11.70
C VAL A 6 -4.63 -2.27 12.23
N VAL A 7 -3.75 -1.34 12.60
CA VAL A 7 -2.46 -1.61 13.23
C VAL A 7 -2.58 -1.38 14.72
N ILE A 8 -1.94 -2.24 15.50
CA ILE A 8 -1.69 -2.03 16.93
C ILE A 8 -0.17 -1.80 17.06
N PRO A 9 0.31 -0.54 17.07
CA PRO A 9 1.74 -0.23 16.99
C PRO A 9 2.57 -0.92 18.07
N ASP A 10 2.06 -1.01 19.30
CA ASP A 10 2.73 -1.64 20.45
C ASP A 10 3.03 -3.14 20.25
N ARG A 11 2.42 -3.78 19.25
CA ARG A 11 2.66 -5.19 18.90
C ARG A 11 3.59 -5.37 17.71
N CYS A 12 3.97 -4.28 17.04
CA CYS A 12 4.90 -4.36 15.93
C CYS A 12 6.34 -4.49 16.45
N MET A 13 7.01 -5.54 16.00
CA MET A 13 8.41 -5.84 16.34
C MET A 13 9.36 -5.61 15.15
N GLY A 14 8.88 -4.92 14.11
CA GLY A 14 9.71 -4.56 12.94
C GLY A 14 10.25 -5.77 12.16
N CYS A 15 9.53 -6.89 12.09
CA CYS A 15 10.02 -8.11 11.45
C CYS A 15 9.94 -8.12 9.91
N HIS A 16 9.30 -7.13 9.29
CA HIS A 16 9.15 -6.98 7.84
C HIS A 16 8.38 -8.12 7.11
N LEU A 17 7.82 -9.12 7.82
CA LEU A 17 7.07 -10.23 7.22
C LEU A 17 5.82 -9.76 6.45
N CYS A 18 5.14 -8.73 6.96
CA CYS A 18 3.98 -8.16 6.28
C CYS A 18 4.31 -7.57 4.89
N GLU A 19 5.51 -7.03 4.71
CA GLU A 19 5.97 -6.47 3.44
C GLU A 19 6.32 -7.58 2.44
N LEU A 20 7.02 -8.61 2.92
CA LEU A 20 7.36 -9.78 2.12
C LEU A 20 6.11 -10.57 1.70
N ALA A 21 5.13 -10.72 2.60
CA ALA A 21 3.85 -11.34 2.27
C ALA A 21 3.07 -10.53 1.22
N CYS A 22 3.14 -9.20 1.28
CA CYS A 22 2.50 -8.33 0.31
C CYS A 22 3.11 -8.50 -1.09
N SER A 23 4.43 -8.38 -1.23
CA SER A 23 5.09 -8.55 -2.52
C SER A 23 4.99 -9.98 -3.05
N GLN A 24 5.01 -10.98 -2.18
CA GLN A 24 4.80 -12.37 -2.59
C GLN A 24 3.39 -12.57 -3.14
N LYS A 25 2.37 -12.00 -2.49
CA LYS A 25 0.96 -12.10 -2.92
C LYS A 25 0.71 -11.42 -4.28
N HIS A 26 1.28 -10.24 -4.50
CA HIS A 26 1.00 -9.44 -5.70
C HIS A 26 1.92 -9.74 -6.87
N TYR A 27 3.18 -10.07 -6.60
CA TYR A 27 4.22 -10.14 -7.62
C TYR A 27 4.99 -11.46 -7.60
N GLY A 28 4.70 -12.38 -6.67
CA GLY A 28 5.38 -13.66 -6.58
C GLY A 28 6.84 -13.58 -6.15
N VAL A 29 7.26 -12.44 -5.56
CA VAL A 29 8.65 -12.19 -5.15
C VAL A 29 8.71 -11.77 -3.69
N MET A 30 9.83 -12.07 -3.03
CA MET A 30 10.11 -11.61 -1.67
C MET A 30 10.94 -10.33 -1.71
N SER A 31 10.28 -9.19 -1.93
CA SER A 31 10.94 -7.88 -2.05
C SER A 31 10.18 -6.81 -1.28
N ILE A 32 10.85 -6.14 -0.33
CA ILE A 32 10.25 -5.04 0.44
C ILE A 32 9.93 -3.84 -0.47
N GLU A 33 10.80 -3.50 -1.43
CA GLU A 33 10.58 -2.35 -2.32
C GLU A 33 9.36 -2.50 -3.24
N ARG A 34 8.92 -3.74 -3.47
CA ARG A 34 7.71 -4.04 -4.25
C ARG A 34 6.49 -4.27 -3.37
N SER A 35 6.58 -3.98 -2.07
CA SER A 35 5.47 -4.03 -1.13
C SER A 35 4.57 -2.80 -1.23
N ARG A 36 3.28 -2.98 -0.96
CA ARG A 36 2.28 -1.90 -0.85
C ARG A 36 2.02 -1.46 0.60
N ILE A 37 2.78 -2.03 1.54
CA ILE A 37 2.81 -1.73 2.98
C ILE A 37 4.29 -1.58 3.37
N HIS A 38 4.61 -0.60 4.21
CA HIS A 38 6.00 -0.29 4.57
C HIS A 38 6.17 -0.18 6.08
N VAL A 39 7.09 -0.93 6.67
CA VAL A 39 7.42 -0.81 8.09
C VAL A 39 8.36 0.38 8.27
N VAL A 40 7.91 1.39 9.00
CA VAL A 40 8.73 2.56 9.35
C VAL A 40 9.23 2.44 10.78
N ARG A 41 10.49 2.84 10.98
CA ARG A 41 11.09 3.00 12.31
C ARG A 41 11.10 4.46 12.71
N LEU A 42 10.45 4.80 13.81
CA LEU A 42 10.45 6.16 14.34
C LEU A 42 11.78 6.43 15.04
N ARG A 43 12.65 7.27 14.47
CA ARG A 43 14.03 7.48 14.99
C ARG A 43 14.12 7.91 16.47
N HIS A 44 13.08 8.56 16.98
CA HIS A 44 13.05 9.11 18.34
C HIS A 44 12.14 8.34 19.29
N GLN A 45 11.55 7.23 18.85
CA GLN A 45 10.66 6.39 19.67
C GLN A 45 10.98 4.92 19.38
N PRO A 46 10.99 4.01 20.37
CA PRO A 46 11.23 2.59 20.15
C PRO A 46 10.00 1.90 19.55
N VAL A 47 9.43 2.48 18.50
CA VAL A 47 8.18 2.07 17.85
C VAL A 47 8.46 1.88 16.38
N ASP A 48 8.29 0.64 15.94
CA ASP A 48 8.16 0.29 14.53
C ASP A 48 6.66 0.24 14.20
N ALA A 49 6.25 0.68 13.01
CA ALA A 49 4.85 0.61 12.60
C ALA A 49 4.70 0.38 11.10
N PRO A 50 3.84 -0.54 10.65
CA PRO A 50 3.48 -0.65 9.25
C PRO A 50 2.59 0.52 8.82
N ILE A 51 2.98 1.19 7.74
CA ILE A 51 2.24 2.22 7.04
C ILE A 51 1.67 1.63 5.75
N PHE A 52 0.37 1.87 5.52
CA PHE A 52 -0.33 1.45 4.31
C PHE A 52 -1.44 2.46 3.96
N CYS A 53 -2.04 2.27 2.79
CA CYS A 53 -3.09 3.17 2.31
C CYS A 53 -4.35 3.13 3.19
N LEU A 54 -4.77 4.29 3.70
CA LEU A 54 -6.00 4.47 4.48
C LEU A 54 -7.28 4.51 3.63
N GLN A 55 -7.20 4.25 2.32
CA GLN A 55 -8.35 4.17 1.41
C GLN A 55 -9.15 5.48 1.28
N CYS A 56 -8.52 6.65 1.47
CA CYS A 56 -9.19 7.95 1.43
C CYS A 56 -9.55 8.45 0.01
N GLY A 57 -8.75 8.09 -1.01
CA GLY A 57 -9.02 8.44 -2.40
C GLY A 57 -8.45 9.78 -2.89
N LEU A 58 -7.63 10.48 -2.11
CA LEU A 58 -6.96 11.71 -2.58
C LEU A 58 -6.09 11.45 -3.83
N CYS A 59 -5.40 10.31 -3.88
CA CYS A 59 -4.61 9.89 -5.04
C CYS A 59 -5.46 9.60 -6.28
N MET A 60 -6.70 9.14 -6.11
CA MET A 60 -7.64 8.93 -7.21
C MET A 60 -7.98 10.27 -7.87
N ALA A 61 -8.29 11.30 -7.06
CA ALA A 61 -8.62 12.63 -7.56
C ALA A 61 -7.42 13.34 -8.25
N SER A 62 -6.19 13.06 -7.84
CA SER A 62 -4.99 13.68 -8.43
C SER A 62 -4.39 12.92 -9.62
N CYS A 63 -4.95 11.77 -9.99
CA CYS A 63 -4.43 10.95 -11.08
C CYS A 63 -4.79 11.57 -12.44
N PRO A 64 -3.82 12.05 -13.24
CA PRO A 64 -4.11 12.75 -14.50
C PRO A 64 -4.67 11.84 -15.60
N VAL A 65 -4.48 10.53 -15.45
CA VAL A 65 -4.89 9.50 -16.43
C VAL A 65 -5.97 8.57 -15.90
N ASN A 66 -6.59 8.89 -14.76
CA ASN A 66 -7.65 8.09 -14.14
C ASN A 66 -7.29 6.59 -14.01
N ALA A 67 -6.05 6.31 -13.59
CA ALA A 67 -5.55 4.95 -13.40
C ALA A 67 -5.84 4.40 -12.00
N ILE A 68 -6.35 5.20 -11.07
CA ILE A 68 -6.68 4.76 -9.72
C ILE A 68 -8.20 4.80 -9.60
N GLU A 69 -8.82 3.73 -9.11
CA GLU A 69 -10.27 3.58 -8.98
C GLU A 69 -10.63 3.05 -7.59
N ARG A 70 -11.85 3.34 -7.11
CA ARG A 70 -12.39 2.72 -5.90
C ARG A 70 -13.12 1.44 -6.26
N ASP A 71 -12.71 0.32 -5.68
CA ASP A 71 -13.47 -0.94 -5.77
C ASP A 71 -14.80 -0.80 -5.02
N PRO A 72 -15.96 -1.06 -5.66
CA PRO A 72 -17.26 -0.85 -5.03
C PRO A 72 -17.62 -1.93 -4.00
N LYS A 73 -16.96 -3.09 -4.01
CA LYS A 73 -17.22 -4.19 -3.08
C LYS A 73 -16.41 -4.04 -1.80
N THR A 74 -15.14 -3.68 -1.92
CA THR A 74 -14.20 -3.62 -0.79
C THR A 74 -13.94 -2.19 -0.31
N GLY A 75 -14.24 -1.19 -1.15
CA GLY A 75 -13.88 0.20 -0.90
C GLY A 75 -12.40 0.52 -1.14
N ALA A 76 -11.60 -0.44 -1.62
CA ALA A 76 -10.17 -0.28 -1.79
C ALA A 76 -9.80 0.62 -2.98
N MET A 77 -8.68 1.32 -2.88
CA MET A 77 -8.02 1.99 -3.99
C MET A 77 -7.28 0.94 -4.82
N VAL A 78 -7.64 0.83 -6.10
CA VAL A 78 -7.06 -0.12 -7.04
C VAL A 78 -6.38 0.64 -8.16
N VAL A 79 -5.13 0.27 -8.46
CA VAL A 79 -4.36 0.82 -9.58
C VAL A 79 -4.59 -0.06 -10.81
N ARG A 80 -5.06 0.54 -11.90
CA ARG A 80 -5.09 -0.03 -13.25
C ARG A 80 -3.72 0.14 -13.88
N GLU A 81 -2.87 -0.89 -13.76
CA GLU A 81 -1.47 -0.84 -14.21
C GLU A 81 -1.34 -0.52 -15.70
N GLU A 82 -2.31 -0.96 -16.51
CA GLU A 82 -2.40 -0.71 -17.94
C GLU A 82 -2.62 0.77 -18.30
N ARG A 83 -3.22 1.56 -17.40
CA ARG A 83 -3.42 3.01 -17.57
C ARG A 83 -2.38 3.85 -16.85
N CYS A 84 -1.77 3.30 -15.80
CA CYS A 84 -0.85 4.04 -14.97
C CYS A 84 0.42 4.40 -15.77
N VAL A 85 0.73 5.70 -15.90
CA VAL A 85 1.91 6.19 -16.63
C VAL A 85 3.14 6.41 -15.74
N GLY A 86 3.07 6.05 -14.45
CA GLY A 86 4.20 6.18 -13.53
C GLY A 86 4.58 7.61 -13.15
N CYS A 87 3.67 8.59 -13.32
CA CYS A 87 3.96 10.01 -13.09
C CYS A 87 4.28 10.40 -11.63
N GLY A 88 4.02 9.53 -10.64
CA GLY A 88 4.32 9.82 -9.24
C GLY A 88 3.38 10.79 -8.50
N ASN A 89 2.38 11.40 -9.17
CA ASN A 89 1.45 12.33 -8.51
C ASN A 89 0.77 11.75 -7.25
N CYS A 90 0.42 10.46 -7.28
CA CYS A 90 -0.17 9.78 -6.13
C CYS A 90 0.77 9.71 -4.91
N VAL A 91 2.09 9.60 -5.13
CA VAL A 91 3.11 9.63 -4.08
C VAL A 91 3.19 11.03 -3.48
N HIS A 92 3.27 12.07 -4.32
CA HIS A 92 3.32 13.46 -3.87
C HIS A 92 2.06 13.93 -3.14
N THR A 93 0.89 13.42 -3.56
CA THR A 93 -0.41 13.81 -2.98
C THR A 93 -0.69 13.09 -1.66
N CYS A 94 -0.03 11.97 -1.37
CA CYS A 94 -0.37 11.16 -0.19
C CYS A 94 0.19 11.80 1.10
N PRO A 95 -0.65 12.35 1.99
CA PRO A 95 -0.15 12.99 3.21
C PRO A 95 0.38 11.97 4.23
N PHE A 96 0.07 10.68 4.03
CA PHE A 96 0.44 9.59 4.93
C PHE A 96 1.68 8.82 4.46
N GLY A 97 2.26 9.16 3.30
CA GLY A 97 3.42 8.45 2.74
C GLY A 97 3.15 6.99 2.36
N ALA A 98 1.89 6.64 2.09
CA ALA A 98 1.46 5.25 1.87
C ALA A 98 1.51 4.79 0.40
N ALA A 99 1.79 5.70 -0.53
CA ALA A 99 1.92 5.38 -1.96
C ALA A 99 3.40 5.42 -2.36
N SER A 100 3.83 4.46 -3.16
CA SER A 100 5.19 4.40 -3.74
C SER A 100 5.12 4.02 -5.22
N LEU A 101 6.27 3.94 -5.90
CA LEU A 101 6.37 3.40 -7.26
C LEU A 101 7.13 2.07 -7.22
N ASP A 102 6.68 1.10 -8.00
CA ASP A 102 7.36 -0.17 -8.18
C ASP A 102 8.68 0.07 -8.94
N PRO A 103 9.85 -0.26 -8.36
CA PRO A 103 11.13 -0.07 -9.03
C PRO A 103 11.26 -0.89 -10.33
N ALA A 104 10.52 -1.99 -10.47
CA ALA A 104 10.59 -2.84 -11.65
C ALA A 104 9.75 -2.33 -12.82
N THR A 105 8.61 -1.68 -12.54
CA THR A 105 7.62 -1.32 -13.58
C THR A 105 7.35 0.18 -13.68
N GLY A 106 7.79 0.97 -12.69
CA GLY A 106 7.47 2.39 -12.54
C GLY A 106 6.00 2.66 -12.20
N LYS A 107 5.17 1.63 -11.98
CA LYS A 107 3.73 1.79 -11.70
C LYS A 107 3.50 2.10 -10.22
N ALA A 108 2.38 2.74 -9.93
CA ALA A 108 2.01 3.09 -8.56
C ALA A 108 1.71 1.84 -7.71
N LEU A 109 2.32 1.78 -6.53
CA LEU A 109 2.04 0.81 -5.48
C LEU A 109 1.14 1.47 -4.42
N ILE A 110 -0.09 0.99 -4.33
CA ILE A 110 -1.09 1.43 -3.36
C ILE A 110 -1.79 0.18 -2.82
N CYS A 111 -1.93 0.07 -1.49
CA CYS A 111 -2.60 -1.07 -0.87
C CYS A 111 -4.06 -1.16 -1.34
N ASP A 112 -4.41 -2.30 -1.94
CA ASP A 112 -5.73 -2.64 -2.48
C ASP A 112 -6.54 -3.54 -1.54
N LEU A 113 -6.13 -3.62 -0.27
CA LEU A 113 -6.67 -4.51 0.75
C LEU A 113 -6.68 -6.00 0.35
N CYS A 114 -5.89 -6.40 -0.65
CA CYS A 114 -5.89 -7.74 -1.24
C CYS A 114 -7.31 -8.26 -1.55
N GLY A 115 -8.20 -7.38 -2.03
CA GLY A 115 -9.59 -7.76 -2.32
C GLY A 115 -10.44 -8.08 -1.08
N GLY A 116 -10.01 -7.65 0.11
CA GLY A 116 -10.70 -7.88 1.38
C GLY A 116 -10.15 -9.02 2.24
N ASP A 117 -9.09 -9.68 1.78
CA ASP A 117 -8.35 -10.71 2.53
C ASP A 117 -6.83 -10.40 2.55
N PRO A 118 -6.39 -9.46 3.41
CA PRO A 118 -5.03 -8.95 3.41
C PRO A 118 -3.98 -10.01 3.80
N ALA A 119 -3.05 -10.32 2.89
CA ALA A 119 -1.99 -11.29 3.15
C ALA A 119 -1.09 -10.91 4.33
N CYS A 120 -0.89 -9.61 4.56
CA CYS A 120 -0.08 -9.09 5.66
C CYS A 120 -0.66 -9.36 7.06
N VAL A 121 -1.95 -9.70 7.18
CA VAL A 121 -2.58 -10.07 8.46
C VAL A 121 -2.30 -11.53 8.80
N ASN A 122 -2.08 -12.37 7.79
CA ASN A 122 -1.84 -13.81 7.92
C ASN A 122 -0.35 -14.18 7.85
N ALA A 123 0.54 -13.17 7.89
CA ALA A 123 1.98 -13.31 7.73
C ALA A 123 2.71 -13.56 9.05
#